data_AF-A0A849K8I0-F1
#
_entry.id   AF-A0A849K8I0-F1
#
_cell.length_a   1.000
_cell.length_b   1.000
_cell.length_c   1.000
_cell.angle_alpha   90.00
_cell.angle_beta   90.00
_cell.angle_gamma   90.00
#
_symmetry.space_group_name_H-M   'P 1'
#
loop_
_entity.id
_entity.type
_entity.pdbx_description
1 polymer ?
#
loop_
_entity_poly.entity_id
_entity_poly.type
_entity_poly.pdbx_seq_one_letter_code
_entity_poly.pdbx_strand_id
1 'polypeptide(L)' 'MYAQAELPAEVQKDLPKLAISGGVHSENAAQRMLVVGGQVLSEGAEVAPGVVLEQIRAGTAVLRFRGYRYSVGY' A
#
# COMPACT_ATOMS: atom_id res chain seq x y z
N MET A 1 6.12 12.38 -3.68
CA MET A 1 5.62 11.01 -3.40
C MET A 1 6.83 10.11 -3.53
N TYR A 2 7.19 9.38 -2.48
CA TYR A 2 8.45 8.62 -2.45
C TYR A 2 8.21 7.19 -2.98
N ALA A 3 9.19 6.60 -3.64
CA ALA A 3 9.23 5.15 -3.77
C ALA A 3 9.56 4.53 -2.40
N GLN A 4 9.12 3.30 -2.13
CA GLN A 4 9.44 2.61 -0.88
C GLN A 4 10.96 2.63 -0.57
N ALA A 5 11.79 2.51 -1.60
CA ALA A 5 13.25 2.55 -1.50
C ALA A 5 13.83 3.93 -1.15
N GLU A 6 13.06 5.01 -1.28
CA GLU A 6 13.48 6.38 -0.98
C GLU A 6 13.11 6.81 0.45
N LEU A 7 12.49 5.94 1.23
CA LEU A 7 12.20 6.21 2.64
C LEU A 7 13.49 6.24 3.47
N PRO A 8 13.56 7.00 4.58
CA PRO A 8 14.70 6.94 5.49
C PRO A 8 14.96 5.50 5.97
N ALA A 9 16.23 5.11 6.13
CA ALA A 9 16.61 3.73 6.47
C ALA A 9 15.97 3.23 7.78
N GLU A 10 15.78 4.10 8.77
CA GLU A 10 15.07 3.78 10.02
C GLU A 10 13.60 3.42 9.77
N VAL A 11 12.92 4.16 8.88
CA VAL A 11 11.53 3.88 8.49
C VAL A 11 11.47 2.58 7.69
N GLN A 12 12.40 2.35 6.77
CA GLN A 12 12.45 1.12 5.97
C GLN A 12 12.63 -0.14 6.84
N LYS A 13 13.44 -0.06 7.90
CA LYS A 13 13.63 -1.17 8.84
C LYS A 13 12.37 -1.52 9.63
N ASP A 14 11.56 -0.51 9.94
CA ASP A 14 10.30 -0.66 10.67
C ASP A 14 9.10 -0.98 9.77
N LEU A 15 9.28 -1.01 8.44
CA LEU A 15 8.20 -1.33 7.52
C LEU A 15 7.75 -2.79 7.72
N PRO A 16 6.45 -3.03 7.90
CA PRO A 16 5.91 -4.37 7.86
C PRO A 16 6.17 -5.02 6.49
N LYS A 17 6.47 -6.31 6.50
CA LYS A 17 6.53 -7.09 5.26
C LYS A 17 5.11 -7.29 4.74
N LEU A 18 4.82 -6.70 3.59
CA LEU A 18 3.54 -6.86 2.91
C LEU A 18 3.68 -7.91 1.80
N ALA A 19 2.86 -8.95 1.85
CA ALA A 19 2.77 -9.95 0.79
C ALA A 19 1.71 -9.54 -0.23
N ILE A 20 2.03 -8.57 -1.09
CA ILE A 20 1.08 -8.09 -2.10
C ILE A 20 1.10 -9.08 -3.28
N SER A 21 -0.06 -9.66 -3.60
CA SER A 21 -0.18 -10.65 -4.67
C SER A 21 -0.92 -10.14 -5.91
N GLY A 22 -1.48 -8.94 -5.85
CA GLY A 22 -2.11 -8.28 -6.98
C GLY A 22 -3.11 -7.22 -6.54
N GLY A 23 -3.79 -6.61 -7.51
CA GLY A 23 -4.83 -5.62 -7.25
C GLY A 23 -5.72 -5.37 -8.47
N VAL A 24 -6.95 -4.96 -8.20
CA VAL A 24 -7.94 -4.54 -9.18
C VAL A 24 -8.00 -3.02 -9.16
N HIS A 25 -7.66 -2.42 -10.29
CA HIS A 25 -7.87 -0.99 -10.52
C HIS A 25 -9.20 -0.76 -11.25
N SER A 26 -9.99 0.19 -10.76
CA SER A 26 -11.23 0.67 -11.37
C SER A 26 -11.25 2.20 -11.28
N GLU A 27 -11.90 2.88 -12.22
CA GLU A 27 -12.12 4.33 -12.12
C GLU A 27 -12.88 4.69 -10.84
N ASN A 28 -13.81 3.83 -10.42
CA ASN A 28 -14.52 3.96 -9.16
C ASN A 28 -13.64 3.50 -7.98
N ALA A 29 -13.27 4.43 -7.11
CA ALA A 29 -12.46 4.17 -5.91
C ALA A 29 -13.03 3.05 -5.01
N ALA A 30 -14.35 2.98 -4.86
CA ALA A 30 -15.00 1.95 -4.04
C ALA A 30 -14.87 0.53 -4.61
N GLN A 31 -14.54 0.40 -5.89
CA GLN A 31 -14.33 -0.89 -6.57
C GLN A 31 -12.85 -1.26 -6.68
N ARG A 32 -11.94 -0.42 -6.18
CA ARG A 32 -10.53 -0.73 -6.18
C ARG A 32 -10.22 -1.67 -5.04
N MET A 33 -9.45 -2.71 -5.35
CA MET A 33 -9.09 -3.74 -4.40
C MET A 33 -7.61 -4.08 -4.49
N LEU A 34 -6.97 -4.33 -3.37
CA LEU A 34 -5.60 -4.82 -3.28
C LEU A 34 -5.60 -6.13 -2.52
N VAL A 35 -4.86 -7.11 -3.01
CA VAL A 35 -4.72 -8.41 -2.33
C VAL A 35 -3.40 -8.43 -1.56
N VAL A 36 -3.48 -8.45 -0.24
CA VAL A 36 -2.34 -8.47 0.68
C VAL A 36 -2.46 -9.66 1.61
N GLY A 37 -1.48 -10.57 1.58
CA GLY A 37 -1.50 -11.78 2.40
C GLY A 37 -2.68 -12.71 2.11
N GLY A 38 -3.22 -12.66 0.89
CA GLY A 38 -4.44 -13.38 0.51
C GLY A 38 -5.76 -12.72 0.94
N GLN A 39 -5.70 -11.54 1.60
CA GLN A 39 -6.87 -10.76 1.97
C GLN A 39 -7.12 -9.64 0.96
N VAL A 40 -8.39 -9.43 0.63
CA VAL A 40 -8.82 -8.34 -0.26
C VAL A 40 -9.11 -7.10 0.58
N LEU A 41 -8.41 -6.00 0.29
CA LEU A 41 -8.47 -4.75 1.04
C LEU A 41 -8.79 -3.58 0.11
N SER A 42 -9.53 -2.60 0.63
CA SER A 42 -9.93 -1.38 -0.07
C SER A 42 -9.15 -0.17 0.43
N GLU A 43 -9.20 0.92 -0.34
CA GLU A 43 -8.66 2.23 0.10
C GLU A 43 -9.25 2.63 1.46
N GLY A 44 -8.40 3.16 2.34
CA GLY A 44 -8.68 3.47 3.74
C GLY A 44 -8.38 2.34 4.73
N ALA A 45 -8.19 1.10 4.26
CA ALA A 45 -7.93 -0.04 5.14
C ALA A 45 -6.49 -0.04 5.69
N GLU A 46 -6.32 -0.54 6.92
CA GLU A 46 -5.03 -0.85 7.48
C GLU A 46 -4.58 -2.24 6.99
N VAL A 47 -3.51 -2.29 6.20
CA VAL A 47 -3.03 -3.52 5.54
C VAL A 47 -2.02 -4.29 6.39
N ALA A 48 -1.42 -3.61 7.36
CA ALA A 48 -0.51 -4.13 8.38
C ALA A 48 -0.39 -3.09 9.50
N PRO A 49 0.12 -3.44 10.69
CA PRO A 49 0.21 -2.52 11.82
C PRO A 49 0.85 -1.16 11.46
N GLY A 50 0.05 -0.10 11.55
CA GLY A 50 0.43 1.28 11.25
C GLY A 50 0.55 1.63 9.76
N VAL A 51 0.25 0.70 8.85
CA VAL A 51 0.30 0.90 7.39
C VAL A 51 -1.11 0.98 6.83
N VAL A 52 -1.47 2.13 6.28
CA VAL A 52 -2.78 2.37 5.68
C VAL A 52 -2.66 2.39 4.16
N LEU A 53 -3.57 1.68 3.48
CA LEU A 53 -3.78 1.78 2.05
C LEU A 53 -4.52 3.08 1.73
N GLU A 54 -3.81 4.09 1.24
CA GLU A 54 -4.43 5.37 0.94
C GLU A 54 -5.04 5.41 -0.46
N GLN A 55 -4.40 4.76 -1.43
CA GLN A 55 -4.90 4.78 -2.80
C GLN A 55 -4.41 3.56 -3.58
N ILE A 56 -5.25 3.01 -4.44
CA ILE A 56 -4.91 2.00 -5.44
C ILE A 56 -4.91 2.70 -6.80
N ARG A 57 -3.84 2.53 -7.56
CA ARG A 57 -3.63 3.06 -8.91
C ARG A 57 -3.40 1.91 -9.87
N ALA A 58 -3.36 2.20 -11.16
CA ALA A 58 -3.04 1.18 -12.15
C ALA A 58 -1.63 0.61 -11.90
N GLY A 59 -1.56 -0.65 -11.50
CA GLY A 59 -0.32 -1.40 -11.23
C GLY A 59 0.49 -0.95 -10.00
N THR A 60 -0.03 -0.03 -9.19
CA THR A 60 0.66 0.45 -7.98
C THR A 60 -0.32 0.76 -6.86
N ALA A 61 0.11 0.60 -5.62
CA ALA A 61 -0.63 1.01 -4.42
C ALA A 61 0.16 2.07 -3.65
N VAL A 62 -0.57 3.00 -3.05
CA VAL A 62 -0.07 4.09 -2.22
C VAL A 62 -0.35 3.75 -0.78
N LEU A 63 0.72 3.64 0.00
CA LEU A 63 0.68 3.25 1.39
C LEU A 63 1.18 4.41 2.25
N ARG A 64 0.60 4.54 3.44
CA ARG A 64 1.06 5.49 4.45
C ARG A 64 1.50 4.76 5.70
N PHE A 65 2.73 5.00 6.13
CA PHE A 65 3.30 4.47 7.37
C PHE A 65 3.97 5.60 8.15
N ARG A 66 3.60 5.80 9.42
CA ARG A 66 4.17 6.85 10.30
C ARG A 66 4.25 8.24 9.65
N GLY A 67 3.25 8.60 8.82
CA GLY A 67 3.20 9.88 8.11
C GLY A 67 3.92 9.91 6.76
N TYR A 68 4.73 8.89 6.44
CA TYR A 68 5.38 8.75 5.15
C TYR A 68 4.46 8.08 4.14
N ARG A 69 4.32 8.71 2.96
CA ARG A 69 3.59 8.16 1.81
C ARG A 69 4.57 7.56 0.81
N TYR A 70 4.38 6.28 0.52
CA TYR A 70 5.21 5.54 -0.43
C TYR A 70 4.37 4.71 -1.39
N SER A 71 4.92 4.48 -2.58
CA SER A 71 4.27 3.66 -3.62
C SER A 71 4.93 2.29 -3.71
N VAL A 72 4.11 1.27 -3.93
CA VAL A 72 4.56 -0.11 -4.17
C VAL A 72 3.89 -0.66 -5.43
N GLY A 73 4.67 -1.37 -6.25
CA GLY A 73 4.14 -2.13 -7.39
C GLY A 73 3.58 -3.48 -6.93
N TYR A 74 2.64 -4.02 -7.69
CA TYR A 74 2.05 -5.34 -7.46
C TYR A 74 1.76 -6.07 -8.76
#